data_AF-A0A2W5YWV7-F1
#
_entry.id   AF-A0A2W5YWV7-F1
#
_cell.length_a   1.000
_cell.length_b   1.000
_cell.length_c   1.000
_cell.angle_alpha   90.00
_cell.angle_beta   90.00
_cell.angle_gamma   90.00
#
_symmetry.space_group_name_H-M   'P 1'
#
loop_
_entity.id
_entity.type
_entity.pdbx_description
1 polymer ?
#
loop_
_entity_poly.entity_id
_entity_poly.type
_entity_poly.pdbx_seq_one_letter_code
_entity_poly.pdbx_strand_id
1 'polypeptide(L)'
;MTLSQVIEALLFSAQKPLTIRELADGLKDAGDTDELLPNEFARVKEAEVAAALGQLKVEYIQNERGFQLAEKADGWQLVSHPDCARWVQQL
;
A
#
# COMPACT_ATOMS: atom_id res chain seq x y z
N MET A 1 -6.54 10.12 9.43
CA MET A 1 -5.82 8.87 9.09
C MET A 1 -4.44 9.24 8.58
N THR A 2 -3.44 8.34 8.54
CA THR A 2 -2.16 8.67 7.88
C THR A 2 -2.13 8.18 6.44
N LEU A 3 -1.32 8.81 5.59
CA LEU A 3 -1.13 8.37 4.20
C LEU A 3 -0.69 6.90 4.12
N SER A 4 0.24 6.48 4.99
CA SER A 4 0.71 5.10 5.08
C SER A 4 -0.43 4.11 5.41
N GLN A 5 -1.34 4.46 6.32
CA GLN A 5 -2.49 3.61 6.66
C GLN A 5 -3.43 3.40 5.45
N VAL A 6 -3.65 4.45 4.65
CA VAL A 6 -4.51 4.35 3.47
C VAL A 6 -3.84 3.53 2.37
N ILE A 7 -2.54 3.77 2.11
CA ILE A 7 -1.78 2.99 1.13
C ILE A 7 -1.72 1.52 1.53
N GLU A 8 -1.51 1.22 2.82
CA GLU A 8 -1.56 -0.15 3.36
C GLU A 8 -2.91 -0.80 3.09
N ALA A 9 -4.02 -0.11 3.37
CA ALA A 9 -5.36 -0.63 3.11
C ALA A 9 -5.63 -0.87 1.61
N LEU A 10 -5.18 0.03 0.73
CA LEU A 10 -5.29 -0.13 -0.72
C LEU A 10 -4.52 -1.37 -1.19
N LEU A 11 -3.27 -1.55 -0.74
CA LEU A 11 -2.45 -2.70 -1.10
C LEU A 11 -2.98 -4.01 -0.51
N PHE A 12 -3.59 -3.96 0.67
CA PHE A 12 -4.23 -5.13 1.29
C PHE A 12 -5.47 -5.58 0.51
N SER A 13 -6.28 -4.63 0.05
CA SER A 13 -7.45 -4.94 -0.76
C SER A 13 -7.12 -5.32 -2.21
N ALA A 14 -5.94 -4.93 -2.70
CA ALA A 14 -5.54 -5.19 -4.07
C ALA A 14 -5.21 -6.67 -4.29
N GLN A 15 -5.90 -7.29 -5.25
CA GLN A 15 -5.59 -8.66 -5.70
C GLN A 15 -4.44 -8.71 -6.71
N LYS A 16 -3.90 -7.54 -7.10
CA LYS A 16 -2.82 -7.38 -8.09
C LYS A 16 -1.80 -6.37 -7.57
N PRO A 17 -0.55 -6.38 -8.08
CA PRO A 17 0.39 -5.30 -7.83
C PRO A 17 -0.21 -3.95 -8.24
N LEU A 18 0.01 -2.92 -7.42
CA LEU A 18 -0.41 -1.56 -7.71
C LEU A 18 0.80 -0.67 -7.97
N THR A 19 0.75 0.06 -9.08
CA THR A 19 1.75 1.09 -9.36
C THR A 19 1.59 2.30 -8.44
N ILE A 20 2.66 3.08 -8.27
CA ILE A 20 2.64 4.34 -7.52
C ILE A 20 1.56 5.29 -8.07
N ARG A 21 1.41 5.31 -9.39
CA ARG A 21 0.38 6.08 -10.08
C ARG A 21 -1.03 5.59 -9.75
N GLU A 22 -1.30 4.28 -9.82
CA GLU A 22 -2.62 3.73 -9.44
C GLU A 22 -2.98 4.05 -7.99
N LEU A 23 -2.00 3.97 -7.07
CA LEU A 23 -2.19 4.37 -5.67
C LEU A 23 -2.51 5.86 -5.55
N ALA A 24 -1.75 6.72 -6.23
CA ALA A 24 -1.99 8.16 -6.23
C ALA A 24 -3.35 8.55 -6.84
N ASP A 25 -3.78 7.85 -7.89
CA ASP A 25 -5.05 8.10 -8.55
C ASP A 25 -6.23 7.60 -7.69
N GLY A 26 -6.13 6.42 -7.07
CA GLY A 26 -7.14 5.92 -6.12
C GLY A 26 -7.30 6.81 -4.88
N LEU A 27 -6.19 7.38 -4.38
CA LEU A 27 -6.22 8.36 -3.30
C LEU A 27 -6.96 9.65 -3.67
N LYS A 28 -6.89 10.09 -4.93
CA LYS A 28 -7.60 11.29 -5.41
C LYS A 28 -9.08 11.04 -5.60
N ASP A 29 -9.42 9.91 -6.23
CA ASP A 29 -10.78 9.54 -6.62
C ASP A 29 -11.71 9.33 -5.40
N ALA A 30 -11.15 8.84 -4.28
CA ALA A 30 -11.88 8.67 -3.03
C ALA A 30 -12.55 9.95 -2.49
N GLY A 31 -12.13 11.14 -2.97
CA GLY A 31 -12.69 12.43 -2.57
C GLY A 31 -13.82 12.98 -3.42
N ASP A 32 -14.08 12.37 -4.57
CA ASP A 32 -15.15 12.81 -5.47
C ASP A 32 -16.51 12.22 -5.04
N THR A 33 -16.49 11.27 -4.09
CA THR A 33 -17.67 10.47 -3.73
C THR A 33 -18.57 11.14 -2.67
N ASP A 34 -18.05 12.06 -1.85
CA ASP A 34 -18.81 12.70 -0.76
C ASP A 34 -18.40 14.16 -0.55
N GLU A 35 -19.24 15.10 -1.00
CA GLU A 35 -19.01 16.56 -0.88
C GLU A 35 -18.91 17.05 0.58
N LEU A 36 -19.37 16.25 1.56
CA LEU A 36 -19.37 16.62 2.98
C LEU A 36 -18.06 16.26 3.71
N LEU A 37 -17.18 15.46 3.08
CA LEU A 37 -15.90 15.05 3.65
C LEU A 37 -14.76 15.41 2.67
N PRO A 38 -14.04 16.52 2.90
CA PRO A 38 -12.92 16.87 2.04
C PRO A 38 -11.84 15.79 2.10
N ASN A 39 -11.47 15.27 0.93
CA ASN A 39 -10.40 14.30 0.82
C ASN A 39 -9.03 14.96 1.08
N GLU A 40 -8.48 14.68 2.26
CA GLU A 40 -7.16 15.14 2.69
C GLU A 40 -6.01 14.65 1.78
N PHE A 41 -6.23 13.56 1.03
CA PHE A 41 -5.24 12.95 0.13
C PHE A 41 -5.40 13.36 -1.35
N ALA A 42 -6.37 14.21 -1.69
CA ALA A 42 -6.65 14.62 -3.07
C ALA A 42 -5.47 15.34 -3.77
N ARG A 43 -4.48 15.82 -3.00
CA ARG A 43 -3.30 16.53 -3.52
C ARG A 43 -2.00 15.75 -3.36
N VAL A 44 -2.07 14.51 -2.89
CA VAL A 44 -0.90 13.65 -2.69
C VAL A 44 -0.18 13.45 -4.02
N LYS A 45 1.13 13.66 -3.99
CA LYS A 45 1.99 13.45 -5.16
C LYS A 45 2.53 12.03 -5.17
N GLU A 46 2.87 11.53 -6.35
CA GLU A 46 3.52 10.22 -6.51
C GLU A 46 4.80 10.08 -5.66
N ALA A 47 5.56 11.17 -5.49
CA ALA A 47 6.73 11.19 -4.62
C ALA A 47 6.41 10.93 -3.14
N GLU A 48 5.26 11.41 -2.65
CA GLU A 48 4.80 11.17 -1.27
C GLU A 48 4.31 9.73 -1.11
N VAL A 49 3.63 9.19 -2.13
CA VAL A 49 3.27 7.76 -2.18
C VAL A 49 4.53 6.89 -2.14
N ALA A 50 5.54 7.21 -2.96
CA ALA A 50 6.82 6.50 -2.97
C ALA A 50 7.52 6.55 -1.60
N ALA A 51 7.54 7.72 -0.96
CA ALA A 51 8.10 7.89 0.38
C ALA A 51 7.34 7.05 1.43
N ALA A 52 6.01 7.05 1.38
CA ALA A 52 5.18 6.27 2.29
C ALA A 52 5.35 4.76 2.09
N LEU A 53 5.46 4.27 0.85
CA LEU A 53 5.78 2.87 0.54
C LEU A 53 7.15 2.46 1.10
N GLY A 54 8.16 3.32 0.94
CA GLY A 54 9.48 3.12 1.51
C GLY A 54 9.45 3.02 3.04
N GLN A 55 8.69 3.91 3.69
CA GLN A 55 8.50 3.89 5.15
C GLN A 55 7.80 2.60 5.60
N LEU A 56 6.68 2.23 4.98
CA LEU A 56 5.94 0.99 5.30
C LEU A 56 6.82 -0.25 5.17
N LYS A 57 7.63 -0.31 4.10
CA LYS A 57 8.58 -1.41 3.90
C LYS A 57 9.57 -1.52 5.06
N VAL A 58 10.16 -0.40 5.49
CA VAL A 58 11.10 -0.36 6.62
C VAL A 58 10.41 -0.76 7.91
N GLU A 59 9.20 -0.22 8.17
CA GLU A 59 8.42 -0.53 9.37
C GLU A 59 8.09 -2.02 9.45
N TYR A 60 7.65 -2.66 8.36
CA TYR A 60 7.33 -4.09 8.37
C TYR A 60 8.55 -4.97 8.65
N ILE A 61 9.71 -4.61 8.08
CA ILE A 61 10.97 -5.30 8.34
C ILE A 61 11.37 -5.15 9.82
N GLN A 62 11.31 -3.93 10.36
CA GLN A 62 11.69 -3.66 11.74
C GLN A 62 10.76 -4.32 12.77
N ASN A 63 9.48 -4.48 12.43
CA ASN A 63 8.48 -5.10 13.30
C ASN A 63 8.35 -6.62 13.09
N GLU A 64 9.25 -7.24 12.31
CA GLU A 64 9.28 -8.69 12.05
C GLU A 64 7.90 -9.25 11.65
N ARG A 65 7.19 -8.52 10.77
CA ARG A 65 5.83 -8.89 10.34
C ARG A 65 5.85 -10.18 9.51
N GLY A 66 4.80 -10.99 9.64
CA GLY A 66 4.59 -12.21 8.84
C GLY A 66 4.25 -11.95 7.35
N PHE A 67 4.19 -10.69 6.95
CA PHE A 67 4.05 -10.22 5.58
C PHE A 67 5.00 -9.05 5.34
N GLN A 68 5.30 -8.77 4.08
CA GLN A 68 6.18 -7.68 3.68
C GLN A 68 5.69 -6.99 2.42
N LEU A 69 6.24 -5.80 2.19
CA LEU A 69 6.02 -5.04 0.97
C LEU A 69 7.06 -5.42 -0.08
N ALA A 70 6.61 -5.95 -1.21
CA ALA A 70 7.46 -6.31 -2.33
C ALA A 70 7.25 -5.36 -3.52
N GLU A 71 8.36 -4.89 -4.09
CA GLU A 71 8.39 -4.17 -5.35
C GLU A 71 8.60 -5.18 -6.48
N LYS A 72 7.65 -5.24 -7.42
CA LYS A 72 7.67 -6.08 -8.62
C LYS A 72 7.73 -5.17 -9.86
N ALA A 73 7.99 -5.77 -11.02
CA ALA A 73 8.02 -5.04 -12.30
C ALA A 73 6.72 -4.27 -12.57
N ASP A 74 5.57 -4.83 -12.16
CA ASP A 74 4.24 -4.25 -12.33
C ASP A 74 3.76 -3.40 -11.14
N GLY A 75 4.63 -3.11 -10.15
CA GLY A 75 4.32 -2.25 -9.02
C GLY A 75 4.49 -2.92 -7.65
N TRP A 76 3.81 -2.38 -6.64
CA TRP A 76 3.94 -2.75 -5.24
C TRP A 76 2.83 -3.72 -4.81
N GLN A 77 3.18 -4.72 -4.00
CA GLN A 77 2.22 -5.68 -3.48
C GLN A 77 2.60 -6.14 -2.07
N LEU A 78 1.60 -6.42 -1.25
CA LEU A 78 1.78 -7.22 -0.04
C LEU A 78 2.00 -8.70 -0.40
N VAL A 79 2.99 -9.30 0.23
CA VAL A 79 3.31 -10.73 0.09
C VAL A 79 3.60 -11.32 1.46
N SER A 80 3.35 -12.61 1.64
CA SER A 80 3.76 -13.32 2.87
C SER A 80 5.28 -13.31 3.03
N HIS A 81 5.76 -13.28 4.27
CA HIS A 81 7.18 -13.42 4.55
C HIS A 81 7.69 -14.78 4.04
N PRO A 82 8.88 -14.86 3.43
CA PRO A 82 9.42 -16.13 2.90
C PRO A 82 9.57 -17.20 3.98
N ASP A 83 9.88 -16.79 5.21
CA ASP A 83 9.94 -17.74 6.33
C ASP A 83 8.58 -18.40 6.59
N CYS A 84 7.48 -17.71 6.29
CA CYS A 84 6.13 -18.23 6.42
C CYS A 84 5.72 -19.15 5.25
N ALA A 85 6.53 -19.28 4.18
CA ALA A 85 6.13 -19.95 2.93
C ALA A 85 5.68 -21.40 3.14
N ARG A 86 6.34 -22.15 4.02
CA ARG A 86 5.99 -23.56 4.29
C ARG A 86 4.57 -23.75 4.82
N TRP A 87 4.03 -22.76 5.53
CA TRP A 87 2.67 -22.80 6.08
C TRP A 87 1.65 -22.26 5.09
N VAL A 88 2.00 -21.18 4.38
CA VAL A 88 1.12 -20.58 3.35
C VAL A 88 0.83 -21.58 2.22
N GLN A 89 1.80 -22.42 1.85
CA GLN A 89 1.64 -23.45 0.82
C GLN A 89 0.64 -24.59 1.17
N GLN A 90 0.15 -24.65 2.41
CA GLN A 90 -0.80 -25.67 2.84
C GLN A 90 -2.27 -25.22 2.72
N LEU A 91 -2.51 -23.97 2.30
CA LEU A 91 -3.83 -23.37 2.07
C LEU A 91 -4.12 -23.30 0.57
#